data_AF-A0A6S7BSG4-F1
#
_entry.id   AF-A0A6S7BSG4-F1
#
_cell.length_a   1.000
_cell.length_b   1.000
_cell.length_c   1.000
_cell.angle_alpha   90.00
_cell.angle_beta   90.00
_cell.angle_gamma   90.00
#
_symmetry.space_group_name_H-M   'P 1'
#
loop_
_entity.id
_entity.type
_entity.pdbx_description
1 polymer ?
#
loop_
_entity_poly.entity_id
_entity_poly.type
_entity_poly.pdbx_seq_one_letter_code
_entity_poly.pdbx_strand_id
1 'polypeptide(L)'
;MAVDPPRSVVLNYDQEQQRLTVKLVEPDKLAPLLAGLFEVPILLDDFDFRLDDEFARRLGVAMLNAIALGHPDIKQYMSVTQKPIDRE
;
A
#
# COMPACT_ATOMS: atom_id res chain seq x y z
N MET A 1 -28.90 2.41 1.44
CA MET A 1 -27.61 2.96 1.95
C MET A 1 -26.87 3.47 0.73
N ALA A 2 -26.47 4.74 0.72
CA ALA A 2 -25.66 5.26 -0.39
C ALA A 2 -24.29 4.58 -0.32
N VAL A 3 -23.88 3.92 -1.41
CA VAL A 3 -22.54 3.36 -1.54
C VAL A 3 -21.64 4.51 -1.97
N ASP A 4 -20.60 4.79 -1.19
CA ASP A 4 -19.60 5.76 -1.58
C ASP A 4 -18.94 5.33 -2.91
N PRO A 5 -18.59 6.28 -3.80
CA PRO A 5 -17.93 5.94 -5.06
C PRO A 5 -16.59 5.23 -4.78
N PRO A 6 -16.14 4.34 -5.67
CA PRO A 6 -14.84 3.67 -5.55
C PRO A 6 -13.71 4.69 -5.33
N ARG A 7 -12.75 4.34 -4.46
CA ARG A 7 -11.61 5.21 -4.13
C ARG A 7 -10.31 4.43 -4.22
N SER A 8 -9.30 5.02 -4.84
CA SER A 8 -7.92 4.60 -4.74
C SER A 8 -7.25 5.32 -3.57
N VAL A 9 -6.29 4.64 -2.92
CA VAL A 9 -5.50 5.20 -1.83
C VAL A 9 -4.08 5.48 -2.33
N VAL A 10 -3.59 6.70 -2.12
CA VAL A 10 -2.20 7.08 -2.36
C VAL A 10 -1.53 7.31 -1.01
N LEU A 11 -0.45 6.57 -0.74
CA LEU A 11 0.36 6.70 0.47
C LEU A 11 1.73 7.27 0.10
N ASN A 12 2.06 8.42 0.65
CA ASN A 12 3.36 9.07 0.46
C ASN A 12 4.07 9.28 1.79
N TYR A 13 5.41 9.23 1.77
CA TYR A 13 6.24 9.68 2.88
C TYR A 13 6.81 11.07 2.58
N ASP A 14 6.54 12.00 3.50
CA ASP A 14 7.10 13.35 3.53
C ASP A 14 8.28 13.32 4.49
N GLN A 15 9.49 13.25 3.95
CA GLN A 15 10.72 13.12 4.72
C GLN A 15 11.04 14.37 5.53
N GLU A 16 10.74 15.57 5.00
CA GLU A 16 10.99 16.85 5.68
C GLU A 16 10.12 16.99 6.92
N GLN A 17 8.85 16.60 6.81
CA GLN A 17 7.88 16.70 7.91
C GLN A 17 7.73 15.38 8.68
N GLN A 18 8.56 14.39 8.36
CA GLN A 18 8.61 13.05 8.96
C GLN A 18 7.23 12.42 9.13
N ARG A 19 6.39 12.48 8.10
CA ARG A 19 5.01 11.96 8.18
C ARG A 19 4.61 11.16 6.97
N LEU A 20 3.67 10.24 7.18
CA LEU A 20 2.94 9.59 6.10
C LEU A 20 1.69 10.40 5.78
N THR A 21 1.41 10.57 4.50
CA THR A 21 0.18 11.21 4.03
C THR A 21 -0.63 10.20 3.24
N VAL A 22 -1.88 10.01 3.64
CA VAL A 22 -2.86 9.18 2.94
C VAL A 22 -3.82 10.11 2.19
N LYS A 23 -3.98 9.89 0.89
CA LYS A 23 -4.93 10.63 0.05
C LYS A 23 -5.88 9.65 -0.62
N LEU A 24 -7.15 10.02 -0.69
CA LEU A 24 -8.17 9.30 -1.44
C LEU A 24 -8.33 9.98 -2.80
N VAL A 25 -8.31 9.19 -3.87
CA VAL A 25 -8.39 9.68 -5.24
C VAL A 25 -9.41 8.84 -6.01
N GLU A 26 -10.17 9.48 -6.90
CA GLU A 26 -11.06 8.76 -7.82
C GLU A 26 -10.21 7.88 -8.77
N PRO A 27 -10.53 6.58 -8.92
CA PRO A 27 -9.75 5.66 -9.77
C PRO A 27 -9.59 6.16 -11.21
N ASP A 28 -10.64 6.75 -11.79
CA ASP A 28 -10.62 7.26 -13.17
C ASP A 28 -9.60 8.39 -13.37
N LYS A 29 -9.35 9.19 -12.33
CA LYS A 29 -8.33 10.25 -12.36
C LYS A 29 -6.92 9.69 -12.26
N LEU A 30 -6.76 8.53 -11.62
CA LEU A 30 -5.47 7.88 -11.40
C LEU A 30 -5.10 6.96 -12.56
N ALA A 31 -6.07 6.33 -13.22
CA ALA A 31 -5.91 5.39 -14.33
C ALA A 31 -4.90 5.83 -15.41
N PRO A 32 -4.94 7.06 -15.98
CA PRO A 32 -3.98 7.47 -16.99
C PRO A 32 -2.54 7.59 -16.45
N LEU A 33 -2.36 7.84 -15.15
CA LEU A 33 -1.04 7.94 -14.51
C LEU A 33 -0.46 6.57 -14.16
N LEU A 34 -1.30 5.55 -13.98
CA LEU A 34 -0.89 4.18 -13.67
C LEU A 34 -0.60 3.35 -14.93
N ALA A 35 -1.04 3.81 -16.10
CA ALA A 35 -0.85 3.11 -17.36
C ALA A 35 0.64 2.82 -17.62
N GLY A 36 0.98 1.52 -17.70
CA GLY A 36 2.35 1.06 -17.99
C GLY A 36 3.30 1.07 -16.79
N LEU A 37 2.82 1.40 -15.58
CA LEU A 37 3.61 1.23 -14.36
C LEU A 37 3.69 -0.24 -13.95
N PHE A 38 4.74 -0.56 -13.20
CA PHE A 38 4.90 -1.89 -12.61
C PHE A 38 3.80 -2.16 -11.58
N GLU A 39 3.05 -3.23 -11.80
CA GLU A 39 2.00 -3.70 -10.91
C GLU A 39 2.42 -5.03 -10.28
N VAL A 40 2.21 -5.16 -8.97
CA VAL A 40 2.25 -6.45 -8.30
C VAL A 40 0.82 -6.77 -7.90
N PRO A 41 0.13 -7.67 -8.62
CA PRO A 41 -1.20 -8.08 -8.22
C PRO A 41 -1.11 -8.82 -6.89
N ILE A 42 -1.99 -8.46 -5.95
CA ILE A 42 -2.25 -9.22 -4.72
C ILE A 42 -3.62 -9.85 -4.92
N LEU A 43 -3.63 -11.14 -5.25
CA LEU A 43 -4.87 -11.84 -5.52
C LEU A 43 -5.53 -12.23 -4.19
N LEU A 44 -6.86 -12.17 -4.12
CA LEU A 44 -7.58 -12.45 -2.88
C LEU A 44 -7.68 -13.96 -2.59
N ASP A 45 -7.61 -14.79 -3.63
CA ASP A 45 -7.59 -16.25 -3.52
C ASP A 45 -6.36 -16.76 -2.77
N ASP A 46 -5.20 -16.10 -2.91
CA ASP A 46 -3.98 -16.35 -2.13
C ASP A 46 -4.19 -16.22 -0.61
N PHE A 47 -5.28 -15.58 -0.18
CA PHE A 47 -5.62 -15.34 1.22
C PHE A 47 -6.98 -15.92 1.61
N ASP A 48 -7.47 -16.94 0.91
CA ASP A 48 -8.80 -17.54 1.14
C ASP A 48 -9.94 -16.51 1.12
N PHE A 49 -9.77 -15.41 0.36
CA PHE A 49 -10.66 -14.25 0.33
C PHE A 49 -10.88 -13.59 1.71
N ARG A 50 -9.91 -13.72 2.61
CA ARG A 50 -9.94 -13.13 3.96
C ARG A 50 -8.97 -11.97 4.07
N LEU A 51 -9.54 -10.79 4.31
CA LEU A 51 -8.80 -9.57 4.61
C LEU A 51 -8.75 -9.37 6.12
N ASP A 52 -8.07 -10.28 6.82
CA ASP A 52 -7.96 -10.25 8.28
C ASP A 52 -6.83 -9.33 8.78
N ASP A 53 -6.64 -9.28 10.10
CA ASP A 53 -5.61 -8.45 10.74
C ASP A 53 -4.20 -8.81 10.28
N GLU A 54 -3.94 -10.08 9.97
CA GLU A 54 -2.63 -10.52 9.49
C GLU A 54 -2.39 -10.06 8.04
N PHE A 55 -3.41 -10.17 7.17
CA PHE A 55 -3.36 -9.60 5.84
C PHE A 55 -3.11 -8.09 5.90
N ALA A 56 -3.90 -7.36 6.69
CA ALA A 56 -3.78 -5.91 6.82
C ALA A 56 -2.39 -5.49 7.31
N ARG A 57 -1.84 -6.24 8.28
CA ARG A 57 -0.48 -6.05 8.77
C ARG A 57 0.55 -6.25 7.66
N ARG A 58 0.50 -7.37 6.93
CA ARG A 58 1.44 -7.68 5.84
C ARG A 58 1.37 -6.65 4.70
N LEU A 59 0.16 -6.24 4.33
CA LEU A 59 -0.06 -5.19 3.34
C LEU A 59 0.60 -3.88 3.76
N GLY A 60 0.37 -3.44 5.01
CA GLY A 60 1.00 -2.23 5.55
C GLY A 60 2.53 -2.30 5.52
N VAL A 61 3.11 -3.43 5.91
CA VAL A 61 4.57 -3.66 5.85
C VAL A 61 5.08 -3.61 4.41
N ALA A 62 4.39 -4.22 3.46
CA ALA A 62 4.77 -4.18 2.05
C ALA A 62 4.79 -2.74 1.50
N MET A 63 3.79 -1.92 1.84
CA MET A 63 3.73 -0.52 1.41
C MET A 63 4.88 0.32 2.03
N LEU A 64 5.16 0.12 3.32
CA LEU A 64 6.29 0.79 3.97
C LEU A 64 7.65 0.37 3.38
N ASN A 65 7.82 -0.91 3.08
CA ASN A 65 9.02 -1.42 2.41
C ASN A 65 9.18 -0.83 1.00
N ALA A 66 8.08 -0.69 0.23
CA ALA A 66 8.10 -0.06 -1.09
C ALA A 66 8.54 1.41 -1.01
N ILE A 67 8.00 2.17 -0.06
CA ILE A 67 8.42 3.55 0.21
C ILE A 67 9.91 3.59 0.59
N ALA A 68 10.36 2.65 1.43
CA ALA A 68 11.73 2.57 1.89
C ALA A 68 12.76 2.23 0.79
N LEU A 69 12.33 1.81 -0.42
CA LEU A 69 13.20 1.68 -1.58
C LEU A 69 13.68 3.06 -2.08
N GLY A 70 12.81 4.07 -2.04
CA GLY A 70 13.12 5.46 -2.43
C GLY A 70 13.58 6.34 -1.25
N HIS A 71 13.12 6.04 -0.04
CA HIS A 71 13.42 6.80 1.18
C HIS A 71 13.94 5.86 2.30
N PRO A 72 15.20 5.39 2.22
CA PRO A 72 15.70 4.37 3.13
C PRO A 72 15.71 4.79 4.60
N ASP A 73 15.77 6.09 4.88
CA ASP A 73 15.79 6.64 6.25
C ASP A 73 14.53 6.29 7.05
N ILE A 74 13.40 6.05 6.38
CA ILE A 74 12.16 5.66 7.08
C ILE A 74 12.32 4.34 7.84
N LYS A 75 13.26 3.47 7.43
CA LYS A 75 13.53 2.17 8.06
C LYS A 75 13.89 2.30 9.53
N GLN A 76 14.49 3.42 9.96
CA GLN A 76 14.82 3.66 11.36
C GLN A 76 13.57 3.80 12.25
N TYR A 77 12.41 4.14 11.66
CA TYR A 77 11.13 4.29 12.34
C TYR A 77 10.25 3.03 12.21
N MET A 78 10.72 2.00 11.50
CA MET A 78 9.95 0.78 11.24
C MET A 78 10.26 -0.31 12.27
N SER A 79 9.35 -0.50 13.23
CA SER A 79 9.38 -1.62 14.18
C SER A 79 8.38 -2.71 13.77
N VAL A 80 8.41 -3.11 12.50
CA VAL A 80 7.45 -4.05 11.91
C VAL A 80 8.06 -5.42 11.69
N THR A 81 7.25 -6.47 11.84
CA THR A 81 7.69 -7.82 11.50
C THR A 81 7.81 -7.96 9.99
N GLN A 82 9.04 -8.17 9.52
CA GLN A 82 9.34 -8.46 8.12
C GLN A 82 8.94 -9.92 7.82
N LYS A 83 7.67 -10.16 7.51
CA LYS A 83 7.24 -11.39 6.85
C LYS A 83 6.98 -11.07 5.38
N PRO A 84 7.49 -11.85 4.43
CA PRO A 84 7.08 -11.72 3.04
C PRO A 84 5.55 -11.80 2.96
N ILE A 85 4.95 -11.12 1.99
CA ILE A 85 3.68 -11.62 1.46
C ILE A 85 4.07 -12.84 0.63
N ASP A 86 3.59 -14.01 1.03
CA ASP A 86 3.84 -15.25 0.31
C ASP A 86 3.25 -15.04 -1.09
N ARG A 87 4.11 -15.19 -2.08
CA ARG A 87 3.74 -15.22 -3.49
C ARG A 87 3.98 -16.66 -3.89
N GLU A 88 2.93 -17.46 -3.92
CA GLU A 88 2.98 -18.77 -4.58
C GLU A 88 2.55 -18.62 -6.04
#